data_AF-A0A937AQH7-F1
#
_entry.id   AF-A0A937AQH7-F1
#
_cell.length_a   1.000
_cell.length_b   1.000
_cell.length_c   1.000
_cell.angle_alpha   90.00
_cell.angle_beta   90.00
_cell.angle_gamma   90.00
#
_symmetry.space_group_name_H-M   'P 1'
#
loop_
_entity.id
_entity.type
_entity.pdbx_description
1 polymer ?
#
loop_
_entity_poly.entity_id
_entity_poly.type
_entity_poly.pdbx_seq_one_letter_code
_entity_poly.pdbx_strand_id
1 'polypeptide(L)'
;MIEALPQHWEVLPHWVAMLNAIGYEVEVATDPGVAGHEQTLAQLKFRCRVHDVADIDARTAAAFSFVVLNSTVHEGYFYKRPPATRPNLPWLRSLDRPSISVVHEPVHWVEKSVTASFLEFDGARSRILNLLGDGCFQYEHGFWSARKWSIVADTLSLPGQGRIRRFHTADQGRTYSEVGAPEGSTLVRRDLPDEDPANHVSDGRHAIVTLTESGAEHLKKAAGSVPWILPLAIEPRAENRAEGPISFAGLLDYDRKSLHSLLRDCHALGDGRTIEIIGGSLSSDFENDHFVQVFKGQLREKNLESRFSFTGYLPYGEYLARVRQARFLIPLVDDIVDSGSYLVKLPAAISCSLGFGIPLIVNRDIAERFGMEYMICYAKDDLASGLMQERQLTKTQYEAMLATLDRHAQAIYRRNLDELRRLVDRITRQEGKRTDAAAQ
;
A
#
# COMPACT_ATOMS: atom_id res chain seq x y z
N MET A 1 19.17 6.32 1.79
CA MET A 1 18.72 4.91 1.89
C MET A 1 17.21 4.85 1.81
N ILE A 2 16.64 3.81 1.21
CA ILE A 2 15.20 3.54 1.18
C ILE A 2 14.92 2.20 1.87
N GLU A 3 13.99 2.18 2.80
CA GLU A 3 13.41 0.94 3.32
C GLU A 3 12.52 0.28 2.27
N ALA A 4 12.80 -0.96 1.93
CA ALA A 4 11.93 -1.80 1.13
C ALA A 4 10.86 -2.44 2.02
N LEU A 5 9.62 -2.31 1.60
CA LEU A 5 8.51 -2.99 2.23
C LEU A 5 8.49 -4.49 1.86
N PRO A 6 8.01 -5.36 2.77
CA PRO A 6 7.62 -6.73 2.41
C PRO A 6 6.49 -6.81 1.37
N GLN A 7 5.64 -5.78 1.30
CA GLN A 7 4.47 -5.69 0.42
C GLN A 7 4.51 -4.35 -0.33
N HIS A 8 3.86 -4.21 -1.48
CA HIS A 8 3.93 -2.95 -2.24
C HIS A 8 5.31 -2.56 -2.78
N TRP A 9 6.16 -3.56 -3.10
CA TRP A 9 7.44 -3.32 -3.75
C TRP A 9 7.28 -2.66 -5.14
N GLU A 10 6.05 -2.59 -5.70
CA GLU A 10 5.83 -2.05 -7.03
C GLU A 10 6.14 -0.56 -7.16
N VAL A 11 6.15 0.19 -6.04
CA VAL A 11 6.50 1.61 -6.03
C VAL A 11 7.98 1.85 -5.75
N LEU A 12 8.73 0.84 -5.28
CA LEU A 12 10.14 0.99 -4.91
C LEU A 12 11.02 1.40 -6.09
N PRO A 13 10.91 0.80 -7.30
CA PRO A 13 11.70 1.26 -8.45
C PRO A 13 11.40 2.71 -8.85
N HIS A 14 10.17 3.17 -8.66
CA HIS A 14 9.81 4.55 -8.94
C HIS A 14 10.45 5.52 -7.94
N TRP A 15 10.47 5.18 -6.65
CA TRP A 15 11.20 5.96 -5.64
C TRP A 15 12.69 6.04 -5.94
N VAL A 16 13.33 4.91 -6.26
CA VAL A 16 14.75 4.86 -6.65
C VAL A 16 15.00 5.76 -7.88
N ALA A 17 14.16 5.67 -8.91
CA ALA A 17 14.31 6.46 -10.13
C ALA A 17 14.14 7.96 -9.90
N MET A 18 13.14 8.38 -9.11
CA MET A 18 12.92 9.80 -8.79
C MET A 18 14.08 10.39 -7.97
N LEU A 19 14.58 9.66 -6.99
CA LEU A 19 15.72 10.10 -6.16
C LEU A 19 17.02 10.20 -6.97
N ASN A 20 17.29 9.21 -7.83
CA ASN A 20 18.40 9.30 -8.79
C ASN A 20 18.25 10.52 -9.71
N ALA A 21 17.04 10.82 -10.20
CA ALA A 21 16.76 11.94 -11.09
C ALA A 21 16.97 13.32 -10.43
N ILE A 22 16.95 13.40 -9.11
CA ILE A 22 17.27 14.62 -8.36
C ILE A 22 18.70 14.60 -7.78
N GLY A 23 19.53 13.62 -8.18
CA GLY A 23 20.98 13.62 -7.95
C GLY A 23 21.48 12.81 -6.74
N TYR A 24 20.65 11.96 -6.13
CA TYR A 24 21.08 11.11 -5.01
C TYR A 24 21.49 9.72 -5.48
N GLU A 25 22.59 9.18 -4.95
CA GLU A 25 22.86 7.74 -4.99
C GLU A 25 21.93 7.04 -3.99
N VAL A 26 21.20 6.03 -4.48
CA VAL A 26 20.22 5.31 -3.68
C VAL A 26 20.78 3.97 -3.27
N GLU A 27 20.56 3.59 -2.01
CA GLU A 27 20.74 2.25 -1.48
C GLU A 27 19.43 1.79 -0.84
N VAL A 28 19.13 0.50 -0.92
CA VAL A 28 17.89 -0.13 -0.45
C VAL A 28 18.18 -1.06 0.72
N ALA A 29 17.40 -0.92 1.80
CA ALA A 29 17.42 -1.78 2.97
C ALA A 29 16.21 -2.73 2.95
N THR A 30 16.40 -4.02 3.14
CA THR A 30 15.35 -5.04 2.99
C THR A 30 15.50 -6.21 3.95
N ASP A 31 14.39 -6.80 4.38
CA ASP A 31 14.36 -8.12 5.03
C ASP A 31 14.48 -9.23 3.95
N PRO A 32 15.48 -10.13 4.02
CA PRO A 32 15.61 -11.25 3.08
C PRO A 32 14.44 -12.25 3.21
N GLY A 33 14.02 -12.84 2.09
CA GLY A 33 13.13 -14.03 2.10
C GLY A 33 11.64 -13.79 1.88
N VAL A 34 11.23 -12.62 1.36
CA VAL A 34 9.85 -12.40 0.89
C VAL A 34 9.75 -12.78 -0.59
N ALA A 35 8.90 -13.75 -0.93
CA ALA A 35 8.68 -14.16 -2.33
C ALA A 35 8.21 -12.98 -3.21
N GLY A 36 8.83 -12.81 -4.38
CA GLY A 36 8.61 -11.65 -5.28
C GLY A 36 9.54 -10.46 -5.01
N HIS A 37 10.09 -10.37 -3.79
CA HIS A 37 11.04 -9.32 -3.41
C HIS A 37 12.40 -9.52 -4.07
N GLU A 38 12.90 -10.75 -4.11
CA GLU A 38 14.23 -11.08 -4.66
C GLU A 38 14.39 -10.67 -6.13
N GLN A 39 13.36 -10.84 -6.95
CA GLN A 39 13.40 -10.46 -8.37
C GLN A 39 13.35 -8.94 -8.54
N THR A 40 12.57 -8.23 -7.72
CA THR A 40 12.59 -6.77 -7.65
C THR A 40 13.97 -6.25 -7.28
N LEU A 41 14.57 -6.84 -6.25
CA LEU A 41 15.91 -6.50 -5.80
C LEU A 41 16.95 -6.83 -6.86
N ALA A 42 16.81 -7.93 -7.61
CA ALA A 42 17.70 -8.26 -8.72
C ALA A 42 17.65 -7.21 -9.84
N GLN A 43 16.45 -6.72 -10.19
CA GLN A 43 16.32 -5.60 -11.14
C GLN A 43 16.92 -4.30 -10.61
N LEU A 44 16.75 -4.04 -9.31
CA LEU A 44 17.27 -2.85 -8.65
C LEU A 44 18.78 -2.89 -8.42
N LYS A 45 19.40 -4.06 -8.27
CA LYS A 45 20.86 -4.22 -8.10
C LYS A 45 21.68 -3.60 -9.26
N PHE A 46 21.08 -3.45 -10.43
CA PHE A 46 21.68 -2.72 -11.55
C PHE A 46 21.67 -1.19 -11.39
N ARG A 47 20.88 -0.66 -10.44
CA ARG A 47 20.61 0.77 -10.22
C ARG A 47 21.00 1.27 -8.82
N CYS A 48 21.07 0.38 -7.82
CA CYS A 48 21.37 0.69 -6.43
C CYS A 48 21.97 -0.52 -5.70
N ARG A 49 22.64 -0.29 -4.57
CA ARG A 49 23.05 -1.37 -3.67
C ARG A 49 21.88 -1.80 -2.80
N VAL A 50 21.87 -3.09 -2.44
CA VAL A 50 20.83 -3.70 -1.61
C VAL A 50 21.50 -4.29 -0.38
N HIS A 51 20.97 -3.96 0.78
CA HIS A 51 21.46 -4.34 2.10
C HIS A 51 20.42 -5.18 2.82
N ASP A 52 20.86 -6.21 3.53
CA ASP A 52 20.02 -6.80 4.57
C ASP A 52 19.77 -5.73 5.64
N VAL A 53 18.51 -5.55 6.02
CA VAL A 53 18.13 -4.62 7.08
C VAL A 53 18.84 -4.93 8.40
N ALA A 54 19.12 -6.21 8.68
CA ALA A 54 19.83 -6.66 9.86
C ALA A 54 21.29 -6.17 9.90
N ASP A 55 21.89 -5.91 8.74
CA ASP A 55 23.29 -5.46 8.62
C ASP A 55 23.44 -3.94 8.79
N ILE A 56 22.33 -3.20 8.90
CA ILE A 56 22.35 -1.74 8.99
C ILE A 56 22.45 -1.32 10.46
N ASP A 57 23.68 -1.11 10.89
CA ASP A 57 23.99 -0.51 12.18
C ASP A 57 24.08 1.03 12.11
N ALA A 58 24.40 1.65 13.26
CA ALA A 58 24.53 3.10 13.33
C ALA A 58 25.66 3.67 12.48
N ARG A 59 26.73 2.89 12.26
CA ARG A 59 27.90 3.31 11.50
C ARG A 59 27.59 3.27 10.01
N THR A 60 26.93 2.23 9.53
CA THR A 60 26.43 2.12 8.15
C THR A 60 25.39 3.20 7.88
N ALA A 61 24.45 3.41 8.81
CA ALA A 61 23.42 4.42 8.62
C ALA A 61 23.97 5.86 8.62
N ALA A 62 25.12 6.10 9.26
CA ALA A 62 25.80 7.39 9.24
C ALA A 62 26.34 7.79 7.85
N ALA A 63 26.47 6.85 6.92
CA ALA A 63 26.90 7.14 5.55
C ALA A 63 25.78 7.76 4.68
N PHE A 64 24.53 7.76 5.14
CA PHE A 64 23.39 8.27 4.37
C PHE A 64 23.03 9.71 4.74
N SER A 65 22.80 10.53 3.72
CA SER A 65 22.32 11.92 3.91
C SER A 65 20.90 11.97 4.48
N PHE A 66 20.05 11.00 4.16
CA PHE A 66 18.71 10.83 4.73
C PHE A 66 18.15 9.43 4.44
N VAL A 67 17.03 9.10 5.10
CA VAL A 67 16.33 7.82 4.95
C VAL A 67 14.88 8.01 4.51
N VAL A 68 14.42 7.20 3.55
CA VAL A 68 12.99 7.07 3.20
C VAL A 68 12.45 5.79 3.82
N LEU A 69 11.47 5.92 4.71
CA LEU A 69 10.73 4.83 5.34
C LEU A 69 9.45 4.57 4.56
N ASN A 70 9.40 3.46 3.82
CA ASN A 70 8.17 3.06 3.13
C ASN A 70 7.22 2.26 4.04
N SER A 71 7.69 1.77 5.20
CA SER A 71 6.86 0.95 6.10
C SER A 71 5.91 1.70 7.01
N THR A 72 6.00 3.03 7.04
CA THR A 72 5.18 3.82 7.96
C THR A 72 3.70 3.74 7.55
N VAL A 73 2.92 3.11 8.42
CA VAL A 73 1.46 2.93 8.26
C VAL A 73 1.08 2.21 6.97
N HIS A 74 1.55 0.97 6.87
CA HIS A 74 1.23 0.03 5.80
C HIS A 74 0.27 -1.06 6.29
N GLU A 75 -0.71 -1.49 5.47
CA GLU A 75 -1.74 -2.46 5.88
C GLU A 75 -1.14 -3.68 6.60
N GLY A 76 -0.29 -4.48 5.95
CA GLY A 76 0.34 -5.66 6.57
C GLY A 76 1.15 -5.39 7.84
N TYR A 77 1.55 -4.14 8.09
CA TYR A 77 2.41 -3.71 9.20
C TYR A 77 1.65 -3.54 10.52
N PHE A 78 0.32 -3.37 10.48
CA PHE A 78 -0.51 -3.39 11.69
C PHE A 78 -1.16 -4.75 11.97
N TYR A 79 -1.37 -5.58 10.94
CA TYR A 79 -2.16 -6.82 11.09
C TYR A 79 -1.41 -7.98 11.76
N LYS A 80 -0.09 -8.12 11.55
CA LYS A 80 0.61 -9.38 11.90
C LYS A 80 1.75 -9.23 12.90
N ARG A 81 2.50 -8.12 12.88
CA ARG A 81 3.62 -7.83 13.79
C ARG A 81 3.84 -6.31 13.83
N PRO A 82 4.10 -5.67 14.99
CA PRO A 82 4.48 -4.27 15.02
C PRO A 82 5.81 -4.04 14.31
N PRO A 83 6.16 -2.76 14.04
CA PRO A 83 7.40 -2.39 13.40
C PRO A 83 8.59 -3.19 13.93
N ALA A 84 9.34 -3.80 13.03
CA ALA A 84 10.66 -4.31 13.37
C ALA A 84 11.51 -3.15 13.92
N THR A 85 12.52 -3.45 14.73
CA THR A 85 13.33 -2.42 15.39
C THR A 85 14.09 -1.52 14.41
N ARG A 86 14.25 -1.90 13.12
CA ARG A 86 14.99 -1.14 12.10
C ARG A 86 14.51 -1.47 10.66
N PRO A 87 14.55 -0.51 9.72
CA PRO A 87 14.57 0.92 9.98
C PRO A 87 13.16 1.38 10.42
N ASN A 88 13.06 2.15 11.50
CA ASN A 88 11.81 2.77 11.96
C ASN A 88 12.10 4.14 12.57
N LEU A 89 11.06 4.91 12.95
CA LEU A 89 11.26 6.26 13.47
C LEU A 89 12.12 6.28 14.76
N PRO A 90 11.88 5.47 15.81
CA PRO A 90 12.78 5.41 16.97
C PRO A 90 14.24 5.15 16.61
N TRP A 91 14.49 4.22 15.68
CA TRP A 91 15.83 3.94 15.20
C TRP A 91 16.45 5.16 14.51
N LEU A 92 15.72 5.83 13.61
CA LEU A 92 16.22 7.03 12.95
C LEU A 92 16.49 8.19 13.91
N ARG A 93 15.60 8.41 14.89
CA ARG A 93 15.80 9.38 15.97
C ARG A 93 17.10 9.07 16.74
N SER A 94 17.39 7.80 17.00
CA SER A 94 18.64 7.39 17.67
C SER A 94 19.90 7.64 16.83
N LEU A 95 19.76 7.72 15.51
CA LEU A 95 20.85 7.97 14.57
C LEU A 95 21.02 9.44 14.19
N ASP A 96 20.09 10.30 14.63
CA ASP A 96 20.07 11.72 14.32
C ASP A 96 20.15 12.00 12.81
N ARG A 97 19.32 11.30 12.02
CA ARG A 97 19.30 11.43 10.55
C ARG A 97 17.99 12.05 10.02
N PRO A 98 18.06 12.94 9.02
CA PRO A 98 16.87 13.39 8.32
C PRO A 98 16.13 12.23 7.68
N SER A 99 14.81 12.32 7.59
CA SER A 99 14.02 11.22 7.04
C SER A 99 12.66 11.60 6.47
N ILE A 100 12.10 10.67 5.70
CA ILE A 100 10.81 10.78 5.05
C ILE A 100 10.00 9.53 5.40
N SER A 101 8.85 9.66 6.04
CA SER A 101 7.87 8.57 6.18
C SER A 101 6.83 8.63 5.08
N VAL A 102 6.70 7.54 4.32
CA VAL A 102 5.71 7.39 3.26
C VAL A 102 4.47 6.70 3.81
N VAL A 103 3.33 7.37 3.73
CA VAL A 103 2.05 6.91 4.27
C VAL A 103 1.19 6.34 3.16
N HIS A 104 1.07 5.01 3.19
CA HIS A 104 0.23 4.27 2.25
C HIS A 104 -1.25 4.30 2.66
N GLU A 105 -1.51 4.37 3.97
CA GLU A 105 -2.87 4.34 4.55
C GLU A 105 -3.17 5.55 5.46
N PRO A 106 -3.47 6.73 4.87
CA PRO A 106 -3.73 7.95 5.65
C PRO A 106 -4.81 7.82 6.73
N VAL A 107 -5.93 7.17 6.39
CA VAL A 107 -7.04 6.93 7.34
C VAL A 107 -6.60 6.03 8.49
N HIS A 108 -5.74 5.04 8.21
CA HIS A 108 -5.28 4.15 9.27
C HIS A 108 -4.40 4.89 10.29
N TRP A 109 -3.62 5.88 9.85
CA TRP A 109 -2.80 6.66 10.78
C TRP A 109 -3.64 7.54 11.70
N VAL A 110 -4.69 8.18 11.18
CA VAL A 110 -5.46 9.17 11.94
C VAL A 110 -6.62 8.53 12.71
N GLU A 111 -7.45 7.75 12.04
CA GLU A 111 -8.71 7.25 12.59
C GLU A 111 -8.57 5.85 13.20
N LYS A 112 -7.67 5.04 12.65
CA LYS A 112 -7.40 3.67 13.10
C LYS A 112 -6.05 3.54 13.83
N SER A 113 -5.54 4.64 14.38
CA SER A 113 -4.31 4.60 15.17
C SER A 113 -4.43 3.56 16.30
N VAL A 114 -3.41 2.75 16.51
CA VAL A 114 -3.41 1.78 17.63
C VAL A 114 -3.30 2.56 18.95
N THR A 115 -4.29 2.41 19.83
CA THR A 115 -4.31 3.05 21.16
C THR A 115 -3.88 2.09 22.27
N ALA A 116 -4.04 0.78 22.05
CA ALA A 116 -3.45 -0.27 22.87
C ALA A 116 -3.17 -1.50 22.02
N SER A 117 -2.06 -2.21 22.29
CA SER A 117 -1.78 -3.53 21.69
C SER A 117 -1.57 -4.55 22.79
N PHE A 118 -2.10 -5.75 22.58
CA PHE A 118 -2.03 -6.87 23.50
C PHE A 118 -1.47 -8.09 22.78
N LEU A 119 -0.54 -8.77 23.44
CA LEU A 119 -0.07 -10.10 23.05
C LEU A 119 -0.82 -11.12 23.90
N GLU A 120 -1.64 -11.94 23.25
CA GLU A 120 -2.31 -13.05 23.90
C GLU A 120 -1.45 -14.30 23.88
N PHE A 121 -1.39 -14.98 25.02
CA PHE A 121 -0.79 -16.29 25.19
C PHE A 121 -1.87 -17.29 25.58
N ASP A 122 -2.13 -18.27 24.72
CA ASP A 122 -3.11 -19.33 24.93
C ASP A 122 -2.43 -20.71 24.83
N GLY A 123 -1.46 -20.95 25.70
CA GLY A 123 -0.64 -22.16 25.74
C GLY A 123 0.28 -22.32 24.52
N ALA A 124 -0.26 -22.83 23.41
CA ALA A 124 0.48 -23.20 22.19
C ALA A 124 0.48 -22.11 21.11
N ARG A 125 -0.31 -21.04 21.26
CA ARG A 125 -0.44 -19.97 20.27
C ARG A 125 -0.26 -18.61 20.91
N SER A 126 0.36 -17.72 20.15
CA SER A 126 0.37 -16.29 20.46
C SER A 126 -0.33 -15.53 19.34
N ARG A 127 -1.18 -14.56 19.71
CA ARG A 127 -1.85 -13.68 18.74
C ARG A 127 -1.81 -12.24 19.22
N ILE A 128 -1.83 -11.31 18.27
CA ILE A 128 -1.82 -9.87 18.56
C ILE A 128 -3.24 -9.32 18.44
N LEU A 129 -3.65 -8.52 19.43
CA LEU A 129 -4.90 -7.78 19.44
C LEU A 129 -4.59 -6.28 19.53
N ASN A 130 -5.05 -5.48 18.58
CA ASN A 130 -4.84 -4.04 18.55
C ASN A 130 -6.17 -3.33 18.76
N LEU A 131 -6.26 -2.52 19.81
CA LEU A 131 -7.35 -1.57 20.00
C LEU A 131 -7.07 -0.32 19.18
N LEU A 132 -8.02 0.07 18.34
CA LEU A 132 -7.91 1.21 17.43
C LEU A 132 -8.59 2.46 18.00
N GLY A 133 -8.26 3.63 17.46
CA GLY A 133 -8.80 4.93 17.89
C GLY A 133 -10.32 5.05 17.76
N ASP A 134 -10.92 4.35 16.80
CA ASP A 134 -12.38 4.27 16.61
C ASP A 134 -13.07 3.27 17.57
N GLY A 135 -12.31 2.63 18.46
CA GLY A 135 -12.81 1.64 19.39
C GLY A 135 -13.02 0.26 18.79
N CYS A 136 -12.56 -0.04 17.57
CA CYS A 136 -12.54 -1.41 17.07
C CYS A 136 -11.33 -2.19 17.63
N PHE A 137 -11.50 -3.49 17.86
CA PHE A 137 -10.38 -4.40 18.12
C PHE A 137 -10.02 -5.14 16.84
N GLN A 138 -8.82 -4.93 16.34
CA GLN A 138 -8.22 -5.66 15.23
C GLN A 138 -7.47 -6.90 15.74
N TYR A 139 -7.60 -8.01 15.03
CA TYR A 139 -6.86 -9.25 15.24
C TYR A 139 -6.48 -9.87 13.88
N GLU A 140 -5.66 -10.93 13.90
CA GLU A 140 -4.95 -11.51 12.73
C GLU A 140 -5.68 -11.47 11.37
N HIS A 141 -6.98 -11.77 11.35
CA HIS A 141 -7.79 -11.84 10.13
C HIS A 141 -9.14 -11.14 10.25
N GLY A 142 -9.30 -10.18 11.17
CA GLY A 142 -10.58 -9.50 11.30
C GLY A 142 -10.64 -8.42 12.36
N PHE A 143 -11.86 -7.95 12.59
CA PHE A 143 -12.16 -6.89 13.54
C PHE A 143 -13.38 -7.20 14.39
N TRP A 144 -13.35 -6.81 15.64
CA TRP A 144 -14.50 -6.70 16.51
C TRP A 144 -14.90 -5.22 16.61
N SER A 145 -16.13 -4.91 16.23
CA SER A 145 -16.66 -3.56 16.40
C SER A 145 -16.71 -3.16 17.89
N ALA A 146 -16.70 -1.86 18.16
CA ALA A 146 -16.76 -1.29 19.51
C ALA A 146 -17.90 -1.83 20.40
N ARG A 147 -18.97 -2.38 19.80
CA ARG A 147 -20.11 -2.95 20.51
C ARG A 147 -19.90 -4.38 21.00
N LYS A 148 -18.87 -5.08 20.50
CA LYS A 148 -18.64 -6.51 20.77
C LYS A 148 -17.69 -6.75 21.95
N TRP A 149 -17.06 -5.71 22.48
CA TRP A 149 -16.12 -5.80 23.58
C TRP A 149 -16.32 -4.65 24.56
N SER A 150 -15.70 -4.74 25.74
CA SER A 150 -15.69 -3.63 26.70
C SER A 150 -14.46 -3.69 27.61
N ILE A 151 -14.02 -2.53 28.06
CA ILE A 151 -13.09 -2.39 29.20
C ILE A 151 -13.84 -1.58 30.26
N VAL A 152 -14.06 -2.16 31.43
CA VAL A 152 -14.72 -1.52 32.58
C VAL A 152 -13.88 -1.78 33.82
N ALA A 153 -13.33 -0.71 34.40
CA ALA A 153 -12.36 -0.80 35.49
C ALA A 153 -11.24 -1.80 35.14
N ASP A 154 -11.07 -2.83 35.97
CA ASP A 154 -10.01 -3.83 35.82
C ASP A 154 -10.44 -5.05 34.97
N THR A 155 -11.59 -4.98 34.30
CA THR A 155 -12.10 -6.09 33.46
C THR A 155 -12.12 -5.73 31.99
N LEU A 156 -11.47 -6.56 31.16
CA LEU A 156 -11.56 -6.57 29.71
C LEU A 156 -12.45 -7.74 29.25
N SER A 157 -13.49 -7.46 28.46
CA SER A 157 -14.38 -8.46 27.89
C SER A 157 -14.22 -8.53 26.37
N LEU A 158 -13.88 -9.71 25.84
CA LEU A 158 -13.65 -9.94 24.41
C LEU A 158 -14.50 -11.10 23.88
N PRO A 159 -14.94 -11.09 22.61
CA PRO A 159 -15.51 -12.26 21.96
C PRO A 159 -14.49 -13.40 21.81
N GLY A 160 -14.91 -14.65 22.01
CA GLY A 160 -14.11 -15.82 21.66
C GLY A 160 -14.89 -17.13 21.75
N GLN A 161 -14.74 -17.99 20.74
CA GLN A 161 -15.34 -19.34 20.71
C GLN A 161 -16.84 -19.38 21.03
N GLY A 162 -17.61 -18.43 20.48
CA GLY A 162 -19.07 -18.36 20.71
C GLY A 162 -19.48 -17.85 22.10
N ARG A 163 -18.55 -17.44 22.96
CA ARG A 163 -18.81 -16.83 24.27
C ARG A 163 -18.11 -15.48 24.43
N ILE A 164 -18.45 -14.77 25.50
CA ILE A 164 -17.67 -13.63 25.98
C ILE A 164 -16.62 -14.16 26.96
N ARG A 165 -15.36 -13.84 26.68
CA ARG A 165 -14.21 -14.10 27.53
C ARG A 165 -13.96 -12.87 28.39
N ARG A 166 -13.76 -13.06 29.68
CA ARG A 166 -13.51 -11.97 30.63
C ARG A 166 -12.11 -12.12 31.18
N PHE A 167 -11.36 -11.04 31.14
CA PHE A 167 -10.01 -10.99 31.66
C PHE A 167 -9.92 -9.92 32.73
N HIS A 168 -9.19 -10.21 33.80
CA HIS A 168 -8.99 -9.30 34.91
C HIS A 168 -7.53 -8.86 34.99
N THR A 169 -7.31 -7.57 35.24
CA THR A 169 -5.98 -7.04 35.58
C THR A 169 -5.89 -6.75 37.07
N ALA A 170 -4.68 -6.83 37.62
CA ALA A 170 -4.32 -6.35 38.95
C ALA A 170 -3.19 -5.30 38.90
N ASP A 171 -2.67 -5.02 37.70
CA ASP A 171 -1.48 -4.20 37.45
C ASP A 171 -1.82 -3.03 36.50
N GLN A 172 -3.02 -2.47 36.67
CA GLN A 172 -3.51 -1.30 35.92
C GLN A 172 -3.53 -1.52 34.39
N GLY A 173 -3.85 -2.75 33.98
CA GLY A 173 -4.02 -3.12 32.58
C GLY A 173 -2.72 -3.43 31.85
N ARG A 174 -1.62 -3.71 32.57
CA ARG A 174 -0.39 -4.24 31.96
C ARG A 174 -0.56 -5.71 31.59
N THR A 175 -1.21 -6.48 32.45
CA THR A 175 -1.48 -7.90 32.27
C THR A 175 -2.94 -8.18 32.61
N TYR A 176 -3.62 -8.94 31.75
CA TYR A 176 -4.95 -9.44 32.01
C TYR A 176 -4.96 -10.97 31.96
N SER A 177 -5.52 -11.61 32.99
CA SER A 177 -5.67 -13.07 33.07
C SER A 177 -7.13 -13.45 32.88
N GLU A 178 -7.41 -14.46 32.04
CA GLU A 178 -8.79 -14.93 31.82
C GLU A 178 -9.39 -15.52 33.10
N VAL A 179 -10.60 -15.06 33.44
CA VAL A 179 -11.35 -15.52 34.62
C VAL A 179 -12.15 -16.78 34.30
N GLY A 180 -11.99 -17.81 35.12
CA GLY A 180 -12.84 -19.02 35.07
C GLY A 180 -12.39 -20.08 34.06
N ALA A 181 -11.15 -20.03 33.58
CA ALA A 181 -10.56 -21.04 32.70
C ALA A 181 -9.38 -21.76 33.40
N PRO A 182 -9.36 -23.12 33.48
CA PRO A 182 -8.28 -23.88 34.14
C PRO A 182 -6.89 -23.69 33.52
N GLU A 183 -6.84 -23.39 32.22
CA GLU A 183 -5.65 -23.02 31.44
C GLU A 183 -5.87 -21.65 30.78
N GLY A 184 -6.38 -20.68 31.55
CA GLY A 184 -6.85 -19.40 31.01
C GLY A 184 -5.75 -18.61 30.28
N SER A 185 -6.12 -18.03 29.13
CA SER A 185 -5.16 -17.24 28.36
C SER A 185 -4.79 -15.95 29.09
N THR A 186 -3.59 -15.45 28.81
CA THR A 186 -3.09 -14.18 29.37
C THR A 186 -2.89 -13.17 28.24
N LEU A 187 -3.33 -11.94 28.46
CA LEU A 187 -3.08 -10.79 27.59
C LEU A 187 -2.03 -9.90 28.24
N VAL A 188 -0.94 -9.65 27.54
CA VAL A 188 0.12 -8.73 27.97
C VAL A 188 0.05 -7.48 27.10
N ARG A 189 -0.18 -6.32 27.72
CA ARG A 189 -0.15 -5.04 27.02
C ARG A 189 1.28 -4.73 26.59
N ARG A 190 1.41 -4.28 25.35
CA ARG A 190 2.68 -3.92 24.73
C ARG A 190 2.85 -2.41 24.74
N ASP A 191 4.10 -1.98 24.88
CA ASP A 191 4.46 -0.60 24.59
C ASP A 191 4.27 -0.34 23.10
N LEU A 192 3.59 0.76 22.79
CA LEU A 192 3.42 1.23 21.43
C LEU A 192 4.49 2.28 21.11
N PRO A 193 5.04 2.28 19.89
CA PRO A 193 5.83 3.41 19.43
C PRO A 193 4.99 4.69 19.44
N ASP A 194 5.65 5.84 19.62
CA ASP A 194 5.05 7.17 19.42
C ASP A 194 4.78 7.35 17.92
N GLU A 195 3.52 7.16 17.54
CA GLU A 195 3.02 7.29 16.17
C GLU A 195 2.19 8.57 16.00
N ASP A 196 2.32 9.57 16.90
CA ASP A 196 1.61 10.84 16.73
C ASP A 196 2.19 11.61 15.53
N PRO A 197 1.43 11.84 14.44
CA PRO A 197 1.92 12.52 13.26
C PRO A 197 2.51 13.91 13.52
N ALA A 198 2.07 14.61 14.58
CA ALA A 198 2.62 15.91 14.96
C ALA A 198 4.07 15.79 15.47
N ASN A 199 4.38 14.72 16.22
CA ASN A 199 5.72 14.47 16.75
C ASN A 199 6.72 14.08 15.65
N HIS A 200 6.22 13.56 14.54
CA HIS A 200 7.05 13.23 13.38
C HIS A 200 7.58 14.47 12.68
N VAL A 201 6.88 15.61 12.68
CA VAL A 201 7.31 16.80 11.91
C VAL A 201 7.86 17.93 12.78
N SER A 202 7.82 17.79 14.10
CA SER A 202 8.10 18.87 15.06
C SER A 202 9.54 19.38 15.04
N ASP A 203 10.51 18.51 14.74
CA ASP A 203 11.94 18.86 14.70
C ASP A 203 12.39 19.40 13.33
N GLY A 204 11.52 19.35 12.32
CA GLY A 204 11.78 19.77 10.94
C GLY A 204 12.79 18.91 10.15
N ARG A 205 13.35 17.85 10.75
CA ARG A 205 14.27 16.90 10.12
C ARG A 205 13.57 15.67 9.58
N HIS A 206 12.34 15.44 10.01
CA HIS A 206 11.50 14.39 9.50
C HIS A 206 10.28 14.97 8.76
N ALA A 207 9.96 14.34 7.63
CA ALA A 207 8.83 14.70 6.80
C ALA A 207 7.89 13.53 6.64
N ILE A 208 6.59 13.81 6.70
CA ILE A 208 5.56 12.86 6.28
C ILE A 208 5.19 13.16 4.84
N VAL A 209 5.11 12.13 4.00
CA VAL A 209 4.54 12.21 2.66
C VAL A 209 3.45 11.17 2.52
N THR A 210 2.45 11.44 1.70
CA THR A 210 1.50 10.41 1.25
C THR A 210 1.52 10.27 -0.26
N LEU A 211 0.75 9.32 -0.78
CA LEU A 211 0.75 8.94 -2.19
C LEU A 211 -0.34 9.65 -3.01
N THR A 212 -1.24 10.40 -2.36
CA THR A 212 -2.36 11.08 -3.00
C THR A 212 -2.60 12.46 -2.38
N GLU A 213 -3.22 13.37 -3.15
CA GLU A 213 -3.63 14.68 -2.63
C GLU A 213 -4.68 14.58 -1.52
N SER A 214 -5.70 13.74 -1.70
CA SER A 214 -6.73 13.50 -0.68
C SER A 214 -6.13 12.95 0.62
N GLY A 215 -5.13 12.08 0.54
CA GLY A 215 -4.39 11.57 1.69
C GLY A 215 -3.63 12.68 2.42
N ALA A 216 -3.06 13.64 1.68
CA ALA A 216 -2.34 14.77 2.25
C ALA A 216 -3.29 15.69 3.00
N GLU A 217 -4.44 16.03 2.40
CA GLU A 217 -5.47 16.83 3.07
C GLU A 217 -6.08 16.11 4.27
N HIS A 218 -6.17 14.78 4.24
CA HIS A 218 -6.61 13.98 5.38
C HIS A 218 -5.62 14.07 6.56
N LEU A 219 -4.32 13.85 6.29
CA LEU A 219 -3.26 13.92 7.31
C LEU A 219 -2.99 15.34 7.81
N LYS A 220 -3.37 16.35 7.03
CA LYS A 220 -3.09 17.76 7.33
C LYS A 220 -3.64 18.21 8.68
N LYS A 221 -4.76 17.62 9.11
CA LYS A 221 -5.37 17.90 10.42
C LYS A 221 -4.51 17.41 11.59
N ALA A 222 -3.72 16.36 11.39
CA ALA A 222 -2.89 15.74 12.42
C ALA A 222 -1.43 16.22 12.38
N ALA A 223 -0.84 16.38 11.19
CA ALA A 223 0.58 16.70 11.02
C ALA A 223 0.86 18.10 10.42
N GLY A 224 -0.15 18.93 10.21
CA GLY A 224 0.04 20.22 9.53
C GLY A 224 0.30 20.04 8.04
N SER A 225 1.34 20.68 7.46
CA SER A 225 1.57 20.57 6.02
C SER A 225 2.19 19.22 5.64
N VAL A 226 1.37 18.37 5.01
CA VAL A 226 1.79 17.07 4.46
C VAL A 226 1.78 17.14 2.93
N PRO A 227 2.94 17.06 2.26
CA PRO A 227 2.98 16.94 0.82
C PRO A 227 2.59 15.53 0.37
N TRP A 228 2.14 15.43 -0.87
CA TRP A 228 1.90 14.15 -1.54
C TRP A 228 2.88 13.95 -2.69
N ILE A 229 3.29 12.71 -2.93
CA ILE A 229 4.16 12.32 -4.05
C ILE A 229 3.58 11.02 -4.62
N LEU A 230 3.14 11.05 -5.87
CA LEU A 230 2.68 9.84 -6.56
C LEU A 230 3.88 9.16 -7.24
N PRO A 231 4.48 8.11 -6.66
CA PRO A 231 5.74 7.58 -7.15
C PRO A 231 5.56 7.01 -8.55
N LEU A 232 6.22 7.60 -9.54
CA LEU A 232 6.21 7.11 -10.92
C LEU A 232 7.54 7.38 -11.61
N ALA A 233 7.89 6.52 -12.56
CA ALA A 233 8.98 6.72 -13.49
C ALA A 233 8.41 6.68 -14.90
N ILE A 234 8.77 7.66 -15.73
CA ILE A 234 8.35 7.68 -17.13
C ILE A 234 9.19 6.67 -17.89
N GLU A 235 8.54 5.69 -18.49
CA GLU A 235 9.21 4.67 -19.28
C GLU A 235 8.73 4.67 -20.74
N PRO A 236 9.55 4.17 -21.68
CA PRO A 236 9.12 3.99 -23.06
C PRO A 236 7.89 3.08 -23.14
N ARG A 237 6.99 3.43 -24.06
CA ARG A 237 5.79 2.64 -24.37
C ARG A 237 6.16 1.34 -25.08
N ALA A 238 5.32 0.32 -24.91
CA ALA A 238 5.42 -0.89 -25.71
C ALA A 238 5.03 -0.62 -27.17
N GLU A 239 5.81 -1.14 -28.12
CA GLU A 239 5.69 -0.84 -29.57
C GLU A 239 4.35 -1.27 -30.18
N ASN A 240 3.65 -2.26 -29.60
CA ASN A 240 2.37 -2.79 -30.10
C ASN A 240 1.22 -2.70 -29.09
N ARG A 241 1.21 -1.68 -28.22
CA ARG A 241 0.22 -1.59 -27.13
C ARG A 241 -1.24 -1.62 -27.60
N ALA A 242 -1.55 -1.06 -28.77
CA ALA A 242 -2.92 -1.00 -29.27
C ALA A 242 -3.55 -2.38 -29.52
N GLU A 243 -2.73 -3.43 -29.64
CA GLU A 243 -3.14 -4.82 -29.86
C GLU A 243 -3.10 -5.65 -28.55
N GLY A 244 -2.69 -5.04 -27.44
CA GLY A 244 -2.56 -5.70 -26.15
C GLY A 244 -3.90 -6.13 -25.53
N PRO A 245 -3.86 -6.98 -24.49
CA PRO A 245 -5.06 -7.39 -23.77
C PRO A 245 -5.66 -6.25 -22.93
N ILE A 246 -6.94 -6.40 -22.60
CA ILE A 246 -7.51 -5.70 -21.45
C ILE A 246 -7.15 -6.54 -20.22
N SER A 247 -6.51 -5.93 -19.23
CA SER A 247 -5.97 -6.66 -18.09
C SER A 247 -6.45 -6.07 -16.78
N PHE A 248 -6.77 -6.95 -15.82
CA PHE A 248 -6.76 -6.62 -14.40
C PHE A 248 -5.41 -7.09 -13.83
N ALA A 249 -4.71 -6.20 -13.14
CA ALA A 249 -3.40 -6.49 -12.57
C ALA A 249 -3.42 -6.24 -11.06
N GLY A 250 -3.23 -7.30 -10.28
CA GLY A 250 -3.27 -7.25 -8.83
C GLY A 250 -3.96 -8.48 -8.22
N LEU A 251 -4.07 -8.46 -6.90
CA LEU A 251 -4.65 -9.55 -6.13
C LEU A 251 -6.15 -9.68 -6.36
N LEU A 252 -6.64 -10.92 -6.44
CA LEU A 252 -8.06 -11.20 -6.29
C LEU A 252 -8.40 -11.07 -4.82
N ASP A 253 -9.10 -9.99 -4.48
CA ASP A 253 -9.45 -9.63 -3.12
C ASP A 253 -10.86 -9.02 -3.13
N TYR A 254 -11.84 -9.74 -2.61
CA TYR A 254 -13.25 -9.29 -2.60
C TYR A 254 -13.50 -8.16 -1.61
N ASP A 255 -12.61 -7.99 -0.62
CA ASP A 255 -12.75 -6.92 0.37
C ASP A 255 -12.20 -5.60 -0.21
N ARG A 256 -11.30 -5.68 -1.20
CA ARG A 256 -10.54 -4.53 -1.74
C ARG A 256 -10.77 -4.24 -3.21
N LYS A 257 -11.48 -5.11 -3.92
CA LYS A 257 -11.72 -5.00 -5.35
C LYS A 257 -13.17 -5.32 -5.67
N SER A 258 -13.70 -4.58 -6.64
CA SER A 258 -15.05 -4.80 -7.18
C SER A 258 -15.08 -5.98 -8.15
N LEU A 259 -14.61 -7.15 -7.70
CA LEU A 259 -14.56 -8.38 -8.51
C LEU A 259 -15.95 -8.79 -8.99
N HIS A 260 -16.99 -8.45 -8.23
CA HIS A 260 -18.38 -8.64 -8.63
C HIS A 260 -18.72 -7.92 -9.95
N SER A 261 -18.16 -6.74 -10.21
CA SER A 261 -18.35 -6.02 -11.48
C SER A 261 -17.74 -6.78 -12.66
N LEU A 262 -16.57 -7.42 -12.49
CA LEU A 262 -16.02 -8.28 -13.55
C LEU A 262 -16.96 -9.44 -13.88
N LEU A 263 -17.45 -10.13 -12.86
CA LEU A 263 -18.31 -11.31 -13.04
C LEU A 263 -19.63 -10.95 -13.69
N ARG A 264 -20.21 -9.80 -13.34
CA ARG A 264 -21.49 -9.33 -13.88
C ARG A 264 -21.36 -8.79 -15.30
N ASP A 265 -20.32 -8.00 -15.57
CA ASP A 265 -20.28 -7.12 -16.74
C ASP A 265 -19.35 -7.61 -17.86
N CYS A 266 -18.57 -8.68 -17.65
CA CYS A 266 -17.64 -9.20 -18.67
C CYS A 266 -18.31 -9.61 -19.99
N HIS A 267 -19.62 -9.86 -20.02
CA HIS A 267 -20.36 -10.11 -21.26
C HIS A 267 -20.27 -8.93 -22.26
N ALA A 268 -20.05 -7.70 -21.77
CA ALA A 268 -19.90 -6.51 -22.60
C ALA A 268 -18.64 -6.52 -23.50
N LEU A 269 -17.64 -7.37 -23.19
CA LEU A 269 -16.38 -7.51 -23.95
C LEU A 269 -16.62 -7.84 -25.44
N GLY A 270 -17.73 -8.50 -25.77
CA GLY A 270 -17.98 -9.04 -27.11
C GLY A 270 -17.33 -10.41 -27.31
N ASP A 271 -17.72 -11.12 -28.36
CA ASP A 271 -17.35 -12.53 -28.55
C ASP A 271 -15.86 -12.75 -28.83
N GLY A 272 -15.32 -13.84 -28.27
CA GLY A 272 -13.92 -14.23 -28.42
C GLY A 272 -12.90 -13.37 -27.66
N ARG A 273 -13.34 -12.34 -26.94
CA ARG A 273 -12.46 -11.47 -26.14
C ARG A 273 -12.42 -11.91 -24.68
N THR A 274 -11.24 -11.75 -24.08
CA THR A 274 -10.95 -12.11 -22.68
C THR A 274 -10.39 -10.92 -21.90
N ILE A 275 -10.59 -10.95 -20.59
CA ILE A 275 -9.84 -10.14 -19.63
C ILE A 275 -8.71 -10.99 -19.08
N GLU A 276 -7.50 -10.46 -19.12
CA GLU A 276 -6.36 -11.11 -18.50
C GLU A 276 -6.23 -10.73 -17.04
N ILE A 277 -6.14 -11.72 -16.16
CA ILE A 277 -5.85 -11.58 -14.73
C ILE A 277 -4.34 -11.80 -14.52
N ILE A 278 -3.63 -10.71 -14.20
CA ILE A 278 -2.17 -10.70 -13.97
C ILE A 278 -1.89 -10.68 -12.46
N GLY A 279 -1.18 -11.71 -11.95
CA GLY A 279 -0.67 -11.74 -10.58
C GLY A 279 -1.74 -11.94 -9.49
N GLY A 280 -2.84 -12.64 -9.80
CA GLY A 280 -4.03 -12.78 -8.95
C GLY A 280 -3.87 -13.38 -7.55
N SER A 281 -2.66 -13.74 -7.10
CA SER A 281 -2.34 -14.17 -5.73
C SER A 281 -0.92 -13.73 -5.35
N LEU A 282 -0.68 -13.53 -4.04
CA LEU A 282 0.67 -13.38 -3.45
C LEU A 282 1.38 -14.73 -3.28
N SER A 283 0.65 -15.83 -3.37
CA SER A 283 1.18 -17.18 -3.20
C SER A 283 1.70 -17.72 -4.51
N SER A 284 2.90 -18.33 -4.49
CA SER A 284 3.36 -19.17 -5.59
C SER A 284 2.45 -20.37 -5.83
N ASP A 285 1.70 -20.80 -4.80
CA ASP A 285 0.65 -21.80 -4.90
C ASP A 285 -0.69 -21.15 -5.28
N PHE A 286 -0.72 -20.58 -6.48
CA PHE A 286 -1.83 -19.79 -7.01
C PHE A 286 -3.17 -20.55 -7.00
N GLU A 287 -3.16 -21.85 -7.31
CA GLU A 287 -4.38 -22.67 -7.41
C GLU A 287 -5.01 -23.00 -6.05
N ASN A 288 -4.23 -22.92 -4.97
CA ASN A 288 -4.71 -23.16 -3.59
C ASN A 288 -5.04 -21.87 -2.83
N ASP A 289 -4.88 -20.70 -3.46
CA ASP A 289 -5.31 -19.44 -2.87
C ASP A 289 -6.85 -19.39 -2.76
N HIS A 290 -7.35 -19.09 -1.56
CA HIS A 290 -8.78 -19.09 -1.27
C HIS A 290 -9.57 -18.17 -2.20
N PHE A 291 -9.12 -16.94 -2.42
CA PHE A 291 -9.84 -15.98 -3.26
C PHE A 291 -9.78 -16.36 -4.73
N VAL A 292 -8.66 -16.94 -5.18
CA VAL A 292 -8.54 -17.51 -6.54
C VAL A 292 -9.54 -18.64 -6.74
N GLN A 293 -9.63 -19.58 -5.80
CA GLN A 293 -10.57 -20.71 -5.87
C GLN A 293 -12.02 -20.24 -5.90
N VAL A 294 -12.38 -19.28 -5.05
CA VAL A 294 -13.72 -18.67 -5.02
C VAL A 294 -14.04 -18.01 -6.35
N PHE A 295 -13.14 -17.16 -6.88
CA PHE A 295 -13.36 -16.49 -8.16
C PHE A 295 -13.49 -17.47 -9.32
N LYS A 296 -12.58 -18.46 -9.45
CA LYS A 296 -12.69 -19.50 -10.48
C LYS A 296 -13.95 -20.36 -10.33
N GLY A 297 -14.39 -20.63 -9.10
CA GLY A 297 -15.66 -21.30 -8.81
C GLY A 297 -16.85 -20.53 -9.37
N GLN A 298 -16.91 -19.22 -9.10
CA GLN A 298 -17.97 -18.35 -9.63
C GLN A 298 -17.94 -18.24 -11.16
N LEU A 299 -16.74 -18.26 -11.78
CA LEU A 299 -16.63 -18.32 -13.24
C LEU A 299 -17.25 -19.60 -13.80
N ARG A 300 -16.99 -20.77 -13.20
CA ARG A 300 -17.60 -22.05 -13.61
C ARG A 300 -19.11 -22.02 -13.45
N GLU A 301 -19.60 -21.62 -12.29
CA GLU A 301 -21.04 -21.55 -11.98
C GLU A 301 -21.81 -20.66 -12.96
N LYS A 302 -21.16 -19.61 -13.47
CA LYS A 302 -21.74 -18.64 -14.41
C LYS A 302 -21.39 -18.90 -15.88
N ASN A 303 -20.65 -19.98 -16.19
CA ASN A 303 -20.14 -20.28 -17.55
C ASN A 303 -19.30 -19.13 -18.16
N LEU A 304 -18.46 -18.49 -17.35
CA LEU A 304 -17.64 -17.33 -17.74
C LEU A 304 -16.16 -17.64 -17.95
N GLU A 305 -15.72 -18.90 -17.78
CA GLU A 305 -14.30 -19.26 -17.85
C GLU A 305 -13.63 -18.83 -19.16
N SER A 306 -14.36 -18.92 -20.28
CA SER A 306 -13.87 -18.50 -21.60
C SER A 306 -13.68 -16.99 -21.76
N ARG A 307 -14.12 -16.18 -20.78
CA ARG A 307 -13.98 -14.71 -20.76
C ARG A 307 -12.74 -14.23 -20.00
N PHE A 308 -11.99 -15.14 -19.37
CA PHE A 308 -10.84 -14.78 -18.56
C PHE A 308 -9.62 -15.65 -18.88
N SER A 309 -8.44 -15.04 -18.88
CA SER A 309 -7.17 -15.76 -18.87
C SER A 309 -6.39 -15.41 -17.60
N PHE A 310 -5.61 -16.35 -17.09
CA PHE A 310 -4.85 -16.15 -15.85
C PHE A 310 -3.37 -16.38 -16.14
N THR A 311 -2.52 -15.48 -15.66
CA THR A 311 -1.07 -15.68 -15.69
C THR A 311 -0.58 -16.54 -14.53
N GLY A 312 -1.43 -16.74 -13.50
CA GLY A 312 -1.01 -17.26 -12.20
C GLY A 312 -0.16 -16.25 -11.42
N TYR A 313 0.58 -16.76 -10.44
CA TYR A 313 1.61 -15.99 -9.75
C TYR A 313 2.75 -15.65 -10.71
N LEU A 314 3.16 -14.39 -10.73
CA LEU A 314 4.31 -13.91 -11.49
C LEU A 314 5.32 -13.26 -10.56
N PRO A 315 6.63 -13.57 -10.68
CA PRO A 315 7.67 -12.74 -10.09
C PRO A 315 7.56 -11.28 -10.58
N TYR A 316 7.95 -10.30 -9.76
CA TYR A 316 7.67 -8.89 -10.08
C TYR A 316 8.13 -8.44 -11.47
N GLY A 317 9.36 -8.79 -11.84
CA GLY A 317 9.90 -8.37 -13.12
C GLY A 317 9.06 -8.85 -14.30
N GLU A 318 8.56 -10.08 -14.22
CA GLU A 318 7.65 -10.67 -15.19
C GLU A 318 6.25 -10.09 -15.09
N TYR A 319 5.77 -9.82 -13.87
CA TYR A 319 4.51 -9.11 -13.61
C TYR A 319 4.50 -7.74 -14.31
N LEU A 320 5.53 -6.92 -14.14
CA LEU A 320 5.65 -5.62 -14.83
C LEU A 320 5.75 -5.80 -16.33
N ALA A 321 6.57 -6.73 -16.81
CA ALA A 321 6.72 -6.98 -18.23
C ALA A 321 5.36 -7.33 -18.86
N ARG A 322 4.54 -8.13 -18.16
CA ARG A 322 3.18 -8.47 -18.59
C ARG A 322 2.24 -7.27 -18.53
N VAL A 323 2.23 -6.52 -17.43
CA VAL A 323 1.42 -5.30 -17.28
C VAL A 323 1.70 -4.30 -18.40
N ARG A 324 2.96 -4.12 -18.80
CA ARG A 324 3.37 -3.17 -19.85
C ARG A 324 2.81 -3.48 -21.24
N GLN A 325 2.46 -4.75 -21.48
CA GLN A 325 1.85 -5.22 -22.72
C GLN A 325 0.34 -4.96 -22.76
N ALA A 326 -0.29 -4.63 -21.64
CA ALA A 326 -1.72 -4.34 -21.61
C ALA A 326 -2.07 -3.13 -22.48
N ARG A 327 -3.18 -3.25 -23.22
CA ARG A 327 -3.81 -2.14 -23.94
C ARG A 327 -4.57 -1.24 -22.98
N PHE A 328 -5.31 -1.85 -22.05
CA PHE A 328 -6.00 -1.17 -20.97
C PHE A 328 -5.77 -1.91 -19.65
N LEU A 329 -5.66 -1.15 -18.56
CA LEU A 329 -5.77 -1.70 -17.22
C LEU A 329 -7.15 -1.41 -16.62
N ILE A 330 -7.68 -2.38 -15.87
CA ILE A 330 -8.88 -2.22 -15.06
C ILE A 330 -8.45 -2.22 -13.58
N PRO A 331 -8.56 -1.10 -12.86
CA PRO A 331 -8.17 -1.05 -11.44
C PRO A 331 -9.11 -1.83 -10.50
N LEU A 332 -10.40 -1.92 -10.85
CA LEU A 332 -11.49 -2.49 -10.05
C LEU A 332 -11.56 -1.95 -8.63
N VAL A 333 -11.41 -0.63 -8.50
CA VAL A 333 -11.60 0.08 -7.25
C VAL A 333 -12.71 1.09 -7.46
N ASP A 334 -13.62 1.17 -6.50
CA ASP A 334 -14.69 2.15 -6.42
C ASP A 334 -14.78 2.68 -4.97
N ASP A 335 -15.73 3.57 -4.73
CA ASP A 335 -15.99 4.19 -3.44
C ASP A 335 -16.75 3.31 -2.45
N ILE A 336 -17.31 2.17 -2.90
CA ILE A 336 -18.10 1.24 -2.08
C ILE A 336 -17.29 0.07 -1.51
N VAL A 337 -16.03 -0.09 -1.92
CA VAL A 337 -15.11 -1.10 -1.37
C VAL A 337 -14.76 -0.81 0.10
N ASP A 338 -15.10 -1.75 0.99
CA ASP A 338 -15.13 -1.58 2.45
C ASP A 338 -13.73 -1.48 3.11
N SER A 339 -12.72 -2.21 2.59
CA SER A 339 -11.45 -2.43 3.32
C SER A 339 -10.26 -1.56 2.88
N GLY A 340 -10.53 -0.47 2.17
CA GLY A 340 -9.53 0.54 1.86
C GLY A 340 -10.23 1.73 1.29
N SER A 341 -10.27 2.84 2.01
CA SER A 341 -10.86 4.06 1.50
C SER A 341 -9.98 4.56 0.35
N TYR A 342 -10.25 4.10 -0.88
CA TYR A 342 -9.65 4.65 -2.11
C TYR A 342 -10.10 6.11 -2.34
N LEU A 343 -10.86 6.69 -1.40
CA LEU A 343 -10.96 8.14 -1.19
C LEU A 343 -9.59 8.77 -0.92
N VAL A 344 -8.70 8.08 -0.22
CA VAL A 344 -7.37 8.58 0.17
C VAL A 344 -6.21 7.70 -0.28
N LYS A 345 -6.43 6.42 -0.58
CA LYS A 345 -5.37 5.47 -0.98
C LYS A 345 -5.05 5.57 -2.48
N LEU A 346 -3.77 5.41 -2.85
CA LEU A 346 -3.34 5.29 -4.24
C LEU A 346 -3.58 3.86 -4.76
N PRO A 347 -4.43 3.65 -5.79
CA PRO A 347 -4.48 2.38 -6.48
C PRO A 347 -3.21 2.19 -7.33
N ALA A 348 -2.53 1.05 -7.19
CA ALA A 348 -1.29 0.76 -7.94
C ALA A 348 -1.44 0.91 -9.46
N ALA A 349 -2.63 0.61 -10.00
CA ALA A 349 -2.94 0.78 -11.42
C ALA A 349 -2.79 2.23 -11.91
N ILE A 350 -3.00 3.25 -11.05
CA ILE A 350 -2.80 4.65 -11.40
C ILE A 350 -1.31 4.93 -11.67
N SER A 351 -0.43 4.47 -10.77
CA SER A 351 1.02 4.58 -10.95
C SER A 351 1.48 3.85 -12.21
N CYS A 352 0.98 2.63 -12.44
CA CYS A 352 1.30 1.86 -13.64
C CYS A 352 0.81 2.56 -14.92
N SER A 353 -0.39 3.15 -14.89
CA SER A 353 -0.96 3.90 -16.02
C SER A 353 -0.08 5.08 -16.39
N LEU A 354 0.26 5.94 -15.42
CA LEU A 354 1.07 7.13 -15.65
C LEU A 354 2.52 6.75 -16.03
N GLY A 355 3.14 5.82 -15.31
CA GLY A 355 4.54 5.45 -15.52
C GLY A 355 4.78 4.68 -16.82
N PHE A 356 3.90 3.72 -17.15
CA PHE A 356 4.05 2.90 -18.36
C PHE A 356 3.28 3.46 -19.56
N GLY A 357 2.43 4.48 -19.37
CA GLY A 357 1.58 5.07 -20.41
C GLY A 357 0.39 4.20 -20.81
N ILE A 358 -0.15 3.37 -19.89
CA ILE A 358 -1.24 2.43 -20.19
C ILE A 358 -2.58 3.08 -19.86
N PRO A 359 -3.50 3.26 -20.82
CA PRO A 359 -4.84 3.77 -20.55
C PRO A 359 -5.63 2.91 -19.56
N LEU A 360 -6.61 3.52 -18.90
CA LEU A 360 -7.48 2.85 -17.94
C LEU A 360 -8.91 2.70 -18.44
N ILE A 361 -9.57 1.62 -18.01
CA ILE A 361 -11.03 1.53 -17.88
C ILE A 361 -11.32 1.64 -16.39
N VAL A 362 -11.79 2.80 -15.94
CA VAL A 362 -11.76 3.19 -14.52
C VAL A 362 -13.07 3.79 -14.07
N ASN A 363 -13.42 3.56 -12.80
CA ASN A 363 -14.56 4.23 -12.18
C ASN A 363 -14.35 5.76 -12.21
N ARG A 364 -15.41 6.50 -12.53
CA ARG A 364 -15.38 7.95 -12.73
C ARG A 364 -14.90 8.70 -11.48
N ASP A 365 -15.35 8.32 -10.30
CA ASP A 365 -14.99 9.00 -9.05
C ASP A 365 -13.50 8.81 -8.73
N ILE A 366 -12.92 7.69 -9.14
CA ILE A 366 -11.48 7.45 -9.07
C ILE A 366 -10.76 8.28 -10.14
N ALA A 367 -11.26 8.31 -11.37
CA ALA A 367 -10.65 9.07 -12.46
C ALA A 367 -10.56 10.57 -12.14
N GLU A 368 -11.64 11.17 -11.65
CA GLU A 368 -11.72 12.59 -11.28
C GLU A 368 -10.67 12.96 -10.20
N ARG A 369 -10.48 12.11 -9.19
CA ARG A 369 -9.48 12.34 -8.12
C ARG A 369 -8.05 12.41 -8.63
N PHE A 370 -7.75 11.70 -9.71
CA PHE A 370 -6.42 11.65 -10.29
C PHE A 370 -6.32 12.47 -11.57
N GLY A 371 -7.34 13.24 -11.96
CA GLY A 371 -7.36 14.04 -13.19
C GLY A 371 -7.32 13.20 -14.47
N MET A 372 -7.92 12.00 -14.46
CA MET A 372 -7.85 11.01 -15.54
C MET A 372 -9.18 10.86 -16.29
N GLU A 373 -10.05 11.86 -16.28
CA GLU A 373 -11.39 11.83 -16.89
C GLU A 373 -11.38 11.68 -18.41
N TYR A 374 -10.22 11.92 -19.04
CA TYR A 374 -9.99 11.68 -20.47
C TYR A 374 -9.79 10.19 -20.82
N MET A 375 -9.76 9.30 -19.83
CA MET A 375 -9.76 7.85 -20.01
C MET A 375 -11.17 7.30 -20.26
N ILE A 376 -11.29 5.98 -20.41
CA ILE A 376 -12.58 5.32 -20.44
C ILE A 376 -13.13 5.26 -19.02
N CYS A 377 -14.14 6.10 -18.75
CA CYS A 377 -14.73 6.23 -17.42
C CYS A 377 -16.11 5.59 -17.37
N TYR A 378 -16.34 4.73 -16.37
CA TYR A 378 -17.66 4.19 -16.05
C TYR A 378 -18.17 4.72 -14.70
N ALA A 379 -19.49 4.78 -14.51
CA ALA A 379 -20.08 5.28 -13.28
C ALA A 379 -20.37 4.13 -12.31
N LYS A 380 -20.14 4.35 -11.00
CA LYS A 380 -20.46 3.39 -9.93
C LYS A 380 -19.90 2.00 -10.25
N ASP A 381 -20.76 1.00 -10.27
CA ASP A 381 -20.44 -0.39 -10.53
C ASP A 381 -20.58 -0.79 -12.01
N ASP A 382 -21.01 0.09 -12.93
CA ASP A 382 -21.34 -0.20 -14.35
C ASP A 382 -20.10 -0.36 -15.24
N LEU A 383 -19.28 -1.38 -14.98
CA LEU A 383 -18.11 -1.70 -15.80
C LEU A 383 -18.51 -2.03 -17.25
N ALA A 384 -19.73 -2.53 -17.48
CA ALA A 384 -20.24 -2.87 -18.81
C ALA A 384 -20.17 -1.67 -19.75
N SER A 385 -20.57 -0.48 -19.28
CA SER A 385 -20.48 0.76 -20.08
C SER A 385 -19.05 1.09 -20.50
N GLY A 386 -18.06 0.88 -19.62
CA GLY A 386 -16.65 1.09 -19.92
C GLY A 386 -16.13 0.11 -20.96
N LEU A 387 -16.47 -1.17 -20.83
CA LEU A 387 -16.10 -2.20 -21.81
C LEU A 387 -16.74 -1.95 -23.19
N MET A 388 -17.98 -1.47 -23.23
CA MET A 388 -18.63 -1.07 -24.48
C MET A 388 -17.96 0.13 -25.14
N GLN A 389 -17.59 1.15 -24.36
CA GLN A 389 -16.86 2.31 -24.86
C GLN A 389 -15.50 1.92 -25.44
N GLU A 390 -14.77 1.00 -24.79
CA GLU A 390 -13.49 0.49 -25.30
C GLU A 390 -13.63 -0.12 -26.69
N ARG A 391 -14.71 -0.86 -26.95
CA ARG A 391 -14.98 -1.48 -28.25
C ARG A 391 -15.28 -0.47 -29.35
N GLN A 392 -15.88 0.66 -28.97
CA GLN A 392 -16.25 1.73 -29.89
C GLN A 392 -15.09 2.71 -30.12
N LEU A 393 -13.99 2.55 -29.40
CA LEU A 393 -12.85 3.44 -29.47
C LEU A 393 -12.13 3.32 -30.81
N THR A 394 -12.15 4.42 -31.57
CA THR A 394 -11.38 4.52 -32.81
C THR A 394 -9.89 4.64 -32.53
N LYS A 395 -9.06 4.30 -33.54
CA LYS A 395 -7.60 4.48 -33.47
C LYS A 395 -7.21 5.92 -33.10
N THR A 396 -7.83 6.92 -33.73
CA THR A 396 -7.57 8.34 -33.47
C THR A 396 -7.90 8.73 -32.03
N GLN A 397 -9.02 8.26 -31.48
CA GLN A 397 -9.39 8.54 -30.09
C GLN A 397 -8.40 7.89 -29.11
N TYR A 398 -7.97 6.66 -29.39
CA TYR A 398 -6.96 5.98 -28.59
C TYR A 398 -5.61 6.70 -28.61
N GLU A 399 -5.15 7.16 -29.78
CA GLU A 399 -3.91 7.94 -29.92
C GLU A 399 -4.00 9.30 -29.18
N ALA A 400 -5.14 9.97 -29.24
CA ALA A 400 -5.38 11.22 -28.52
C ALA A 400 -5.39 11.01 -26.99
N MET A 401 -5.99 9.92 -26.51
CA MET A 401 -5.99 9.52 -25.10
C MET A 401 -4.57 9.26 -24.62
N LEU A 402 -3.78 8.52 -25.40
CA LEU A 402 -2.36 8.29 -25.15
C LEU A 402 -1.57 9.61 -25.10
N ALA A 403 -1.74 10.50 -26.06
CA ALA A 403 -1.02 11.78 -26.06
C ALA A 403 -1.36 12.64 -24.81
N THR A 404 -2.61 12.60 -24.36
CA THR A 404 -3.04 13.27 -23.13
C THR A 404 -2.44 12.61 -21.88
N LEU A 405 -2.41 11.28 -21.84
CA LEU A 405 -1.75 10.52 -20.78
C LEU A 405 -0.28 10.88 -20.63
N ASP A 406 0.48 10.98 -21.72
CA ASP A 406 1.90 11.36 -21.65
C ASP A 406 2.09 12.76 -21.07
N ARG A 407 1.31 13.73 -21.53
CA ARG A 407 1.39 15.10 -21.01
C ARG A 407 1.07 15.13 -19.52
N HIS A 408 0.06 14.39 -19.11
CA HIS A 408 -0.33 14.30 -17.72
C HIS A 408 0.74 13.63 -16.86
N ALA A 409 1.24 12.46 -17.27
CA ALA A 409 2.31 11.76 -16.59
C ALA A 409 3.57 12.63 -16.45
N GLN A 410 3.95 13.35 -17.50
CA GLN A 410 5.07 14.30 -17.47
C GLN A 410 4.83 15.47 -16.49
N ALA A 411 3.62 16.01 -16.43
CA ALA A 411 3.27 17.08 -15.50
C ALA A 411 3.38 16.60 -14.05
N ILE A 412 2.79 15.43 -13.73
CA ILE A 412 2.88 14.82 -12.40
C ILE A 412 4.33 14.48 -12.05
N TYR A 413 5.09 13.89 -12.97
CA TYR A 413 6.49 13.55 -12.76
C TYR A 413 7.33 14.78 -12.39
N ARG A 414 7.24 15.86 -13.17
CA ARG A 414 7.96 17.12 -12.87
C ARG A 414 7.57 17.69 -11.52
N ARG A 415 6.27 17.75 -11.24
CA ARG A 415 5.74 18.23 -9.96
C ARG A 415 6.25 17.39 -8.78
N ASN A 416 6.33 16.07 -8.93
CA ASN A 416 6.87 15.18 -7.92
C ASN A 416 8.37 15.40 -7.70
N LEU A 417 9.16 15.58 -8.76
CA LEU A 417 10.60 15.88 -8.63
C LEU A 417 10.84 17.21 -7.91
N ASP A 418 10.06 18.24 -8.25
CA ASP A 418 10.17 19.55 -7.59
C ASP A 418 9.79 19.48 -6.11
N GLU A 419 8.71 18.75 -5.79
CA GLU A 419 8.27 18.58 -4.41
C GLU A 419 9.28 17.75 -3.60
N LEU A 420 9.80 16.67 -4.18
CA LEU A 420 10.83 15.84 -3.55
C LEU A 420 12.11 16.65 -3.29
N ARG A 421 12.55 17.48 -4.25
CA ARG A 421 13.70 18.40 -4.06
C ARG A 421 13.46 19.35 -2.89
N ARG A 422 12.31 20.03 -2.86
CA ARG A 422 11.97 20.97 -1.77
C ARG A 422 11.97 20.28 -0.42
N LEU A 423 11.39 19.09 -0.36
CA LEU A 423 11.27 18.32 0.86
C LEU A 423 12.63 17.84 1.37
N VAL A 424 13.47 17.30 0.49
CA VAL A 424 14.83 16.88 0.84
C VAL A 424 15.70 18.07 1.26
N ASP A 425 15.66 19.19 0.53
CA ASP A 425 16.35 20.42 0.90
C ASP A 425 15.91 20.93 2.27
N ARG A 426 14.61 20.88 2.57
CA ARG A 426 14.07 21.31 3.87
C ARG A 426 14.63 20.48 5.01
N ILE A 427 14.55 19.14 4.91
CA ILE A 427 14.94 18.25 6.02
C ILE A 427 16.46 18.17 6.22
N THR A 428 17.25 18.39 5.16
CA THR A 428 18.72 18.33 5.23
C THR A 428 19.36 19.67 5.60
N ARG A 429 18.83 20.83 5.15
CA ARG A 429 19.41 22.15 5.50
C ARG A 429 19.30 22.49 7.00
N GLN A 430 18.35 21.90 7.71
CA GLN A 430 18.26 22.08 9.16
C GLN A 430 19.41 21.39 9.92
N GLU A 431 20.06 20.39 9.32
CA GLU A 431 21.25 19.74 9.89
C GLU A 431 22.47 20.68 9.89
N GLY A 432 22.67 21.45 8.80
CA GLY A 432 23.76 22.41 8.68
C GLY A 432 23.72 23.55 9.69
N LYS A 433 22.53 24.12 9.94
CA LYS A 433 22.38 25.22 10.92
C LYS A 433 22.70 24.81 12.36
N ARG A 434 22.50 23.53 12.69
CA ARG A 434 22.73 23.00 14.05
C ARG A 434 24.19 22.62 14.28
N THR A 435 24.86 22.10 13.25
CA THR A 435 26.31 21.86 13.30
C THR A 435 27.07 23.18 13.45
N ASP A 436 26.65 24.23 12.74
CA ASP A 436 27.23 25.57 12.89
C ASP A 436 26.97 26.18 14.28
N ALA A 437 25.77 25.98 14.85
CA ALA A 437 25.43 26.48 16.18
C ALA A 437 26.03 25.66 17.35
N ALA A 438 26.38 24.38 17.13
CA ALA A 438 27.07 23.55 18.11
C ALA A 438 28.60 23.69 18.04
N ALA A 439 29.12 24.21 16.92
CA ALA A 439 30.54 24.55 16.74
C ALA A 439 30.88 25.98 17.20
N GLN A 440 29.87 26.84 17.38
CA GLN A 440 29.95 28.15 18.05
C GLN A 440 29.77 27.98 19.56
#